data_AF-A0A847WVP2-F1
#
_entry.id   AF-A0A847WVP2-F1
#
_cell.length_a   1.000
_cell.length_b   1.000
_cell.length_c   1.000
_cell.angle_alpha   90.00
_cell.angle_beta   90.00
_cell.angle_gamma   90.00
#
_symmetry.space_group_name_H-M   'P 1'
#
loop_
_entity.id
_entity.type
_entity.pdbx_description
1 polymer ?
#
loop_
_entity_poly.entity_id
_entity_poly.type
_entity_poly.pdbx_seq_one_letter_code
_entity_poly.pdbx_strand_id
1 'polypeptide(L)'
;MGFWSRVLAIAAVVMVALAPTMGQAQSREIELLTSYVGDWRGESALVGGGKSEPFRCRLNVSTGNLGKINYTGRCTLVNATLSISGTIAYVAANNRYEAAMSSNAGYTGLAIGRVSGDRISFDLREQAKDKAGSDVRIGAAILLNDDRITVDFEVEFNNSGEVLKASVPFSR
;
A
#
# COMPACT_ATOMS: atom_id res chain seq x y z
N MET A 1 22.22 73.54 -33.73
CA MET A 1 21.91 73.16 -32.34
C MET A 1 20.83 72.08 -32.33
N GLY A 2 21.07 70.96 -31.67
CA GLY A 2 20.12 69.84 -31.52
C GLY A 2 20.85 68.56 -31.14
N PHE A 3 21.28 68.49 -29.87
CA PHE A 3 21.98 67.37 -29.24
C PHE A 3 21.00 66.26 -28.81
N TRP A 4 21.54 65.03 -28.64
CA TRP A 4 21.06 63.93 -27.76
C TRP A 4 19.92 63.03 -28.27
N SER A 5 19.87 61.72 -28.02
CA SER A 5 20.77 60.78 -27.33
C SER A 5 20.38 59.36 -27.73
N ARG A 6 21.37 58.47 -27.77
CA ARG A 6 21.21 57.02 -27.92
C ARG A 6 20.53 56.44 -26.68
N VAL A 7 19.51 55.61 -26.84
CA VAL A 7 19.04 54.70 -25.78
C VAL A 7 18.98 53.29 -26.35
N LEU A 8 19.93 52.46 -25.91
CA LEU A 8 19.86 51.01 -26.01
C LEU A 8 18.68 50.52 -25.16
N ALA A 9 17.71 49.84 -25.76
CA ALA A 9 16.76 49.03 -25.01
C ALA A 9 17.35 47.62 -24.88
N ILE A 10 17.75 47.28 -23.65
CA ILE A 10 18.23 45.96 -23.26
C ILE A 10 17.04 44.98 -23.32
N ALA A 11 17.13 43.98 -24.18
CA ALA A 11 16.19 42.87 -24.22
C ALA A 11 16.43 41.97 -22.99
N ALA A 12 15.62 42.13 -21.95
CA ALA A 12 15.58 41.20 -20.83
C ALA A 12 14.76 39.96 -21.23
N VAL A 13 15.43 38.93 -21.75
CA VAL A 13 14.85 37.60 -21.91
C VAL A 13 14.71 36.99 -20.52
N VAL A 14 13.49 37.04 -19.96
CA VAL A 14 13.13 36.29 -18.76
C VAL A 14 13.01 34.83 -19.16
N MET A 15 14.08 34.05 -19.00
CA MET A 15 14.01 32.60 -19.03
C MET A 15 13.26 32.13 -17.77
N VAL A 16 11.95 31.93 -17.90
CA VAL A 16 11.16 31.21 -16.90
C VAL A 16 11.61 29.75 -16.96
N ALA A 17 12.50 29.36 -16.06
CA ALA A 17 12.86 27.96 -15.85
C ALA A 17 11.61 27.21 -15.38
N LEU A 18 11.04 26.39 -16.26
CA LEU A 18 10.04 25.38 -15.93
C LEU A 18 10.70 24.29 -15.07
N ALA A 19 10.95 24.59 -13.80
CA ALA A 19 11.23 23.55 -12.82
C ALA A 19 9.89 22.84 -12.53
N PRO A 20 9.76 21.51 -12.74
CA PRO A 20 8.59 20.79 -12.29
C PRO A 20 8.52 20.95 -10.76
N THR A 21 7.45 21.59 -10.28
CA THR A 21 7.30 21.86 -8.86
C THR A 21 7.01 20.52 -8.16
N MET A 22 7.82 20.17 -7.16
CA MET A 22 7.69 18.91 -6.39
C MET A 22 6.28 18.72 -5.80
N GLY A 23 5.49 19.79 -5.67
CA GLY A 23 4.11 19.74 -5.19
C GLY A 23 3.11 19.05 -6.14
N GLN A 24 3.33 19.03 -7.46
CA GLN A 24 2.40 18.38 -8.39
C GLN A 24 2.49 16.84 -8.31
N ALA A 25 3.70 16.29 -8.22
CA ALA A 25 3.91 14.86 -8.08
C ALA A 25 3.33 14.34 -6.75
N GLN A 26 3.58 15.05 -5.65
CA GLN A 26 3.03 14.68 -4.33
C GLN A 26 1.48 14.66 -4.34
N SER A 27 0.85 15.63 -4.99
CA SER A 27 -0.61 15.73 -5.04
C SER A 27 -1.24 14.54 -5.77
N ARG A 28 -0.65 14.13 -6.90
CA ARG A 28 -1.10 12.96 -7.67
C ARG A 28 -1.01 11.66 -6.87
N GLU A 29 0.09 11.45 -6.13
CA GLU A 29 0.25 10.21 -5.37
C GLU A 29 -0.68 10.14 -4.16
N ILE A 30 -0.97 11.29 -3.54
CA ILE A 30 -1.99 11.36 -2.49
C ILE A 30 -3.38 11.08 -3.09
N GLU A 31 -3.70 11.65 -4.26
CA GLU A 31 -4.97 11.42 -4.95
C GLU A 31 -5.15 9.94 -5.34
N LEU A 32 -4.09 9.28 -5.81
CA LEU A 32 -4.11 7.85 -6.07
C LEU A 32 -4.45 7.06 -4.80
N LEU A 33 -3.80 7.35 -3.67
CA LEU A 33 -4.12 6.67 -2.41
C LEU A 33 -5.55 6.94 -1.96
N THR A 34 -6.03 8.20 -2.04
CA THR A 34 -7.39 8.54 -1.61
C THR A 34 -8.46 7.93 -2.51
N SER A 35 -8.15 7.58 -3.77
CA SER A 35 -9.08 6.86 -4.65
C SER A 35 -9.50 5.48 -4.10
N TYR A 36 -8.69 4.89 -3.22
CA TYR A 36 -8.97 3.61 -2.57
C TYR A 36 -9.88 3.74 -1.33
N VAL A 37 -10.19 4.96 -0.87
CA VAL A 37 -11.09 5.18 0.28
C VAL A 37 -12.47 4.59 0.00
N GLY A 38 -13.00 3.86 0.97
CA GLY A 38 -14.30 3.21 0.89
C GLY A 38 -14.34 1.85 1.59
N ASP A 39 -15.48 1.19 1.45
CA ASP A 39 -15.69 -0.18 1.90
C ASP A 39 -15.45 -1.16 0.77
N TRP A 40 -14.87 -2.29 1.12
CA TRP A 40 -14.42 -3.32 0.19
C TRP A 40 -14.76 -4.70 0.74
N ARG A 41 -15.08 -5.63 -0.16
CA ARG A 41 -15.38 -7.02 0.15
C ARG A 41 -14.62 -7.92 -0.81
N GLY A 42 -14.12 -9.03 -0.31
CA GLY A 42 -13.43 -10.03 -1.10
C GLY A 42 -13.70 -11.42 -0.57
N GLU A 43 -13.72 -12.39 -1.47
CA GLU A 43 -13.84 -13.81 -1.12
C GLU A 43 -12.76 -14.59 -1.86
N SER A 44 -12.22 -15.59 -1.17
CA SER A 44 -11.21 -16.50 -1.69
C SER A 44 -11.31 -17.84 -0.95
N ALA A 45 -10.31 -18.68 -1.13
CA ALA A 45 -10.11 -19.86 -0.31
C ALA A 45 -8.68 -19.90 0.24
N LEU A 46 -8.55 -20.32 1.49
CA LEU A 46 -7.27 -20.69 2.07
C LEU A 46 -6.90 -22.07 1.57
N VAL A 47 -5.69 -22.22 1.01
CA VAL A 47 -5.16 -23.47 0.46
C VAL A 47 -3.82 -23.81 1.13
N GLY A 48 -3.50 -25.09 1.26
CA GLY A 48 -2.24 -25.58 1.84
C GLY A 48 -2.43 -26.65 2.92
N GLY A 49 -3.46 -26.53 3.75
CA GLY A 49 -3.72 -27.42 4.90
C GLY A 49 -4.46 -28.71 4.59
N GLY A 50 -4.18 -29.33 3.45
CA GLY A 50 -4.81 -30.57 2.99
C GLY A 50 -6.26 -30.44 2.51
N LYS A 51 -6.96 -29.34 2.83
CA LYS A 51 -8.28 -28.99 2.30
C LYS A 51 -8.38 -27.49 2.03
N SER A 52 -9.18 -27.12 1.02
CA SER A 52 -9.47 -25.73 0.72
C SER A 52 -10.61 -25.23 1.61
N GLU A 53 -10.38 -24.11 2.30
CA GLU A 53 -11.37 -23.54 3.24
C GLU A 53 -11.84 -22.15 2.76
N PRO A 54 -13.14 -21.83 2.86
CA PRO A 54 -13.63 -20.49 2.51
C PRO A 54 -12.96 -19.39 3.34
N PHE A 55 -12.54 -18.32 2.65
CA PHE A 55 -11.85 -17.18 3.25
C PHE A 55 -12.52 -15.89 2.80
N ARG A 56 -13.34 -15.29 3.67
CA ARG A 56 -14.13 -14.10 3.34
C ARG A 56 -13.61 -12.87 4.07
N CYS A 57 -13.35 -11.79 3.35
CA CYS A 57 -12.77 -10.58 3.91
C CYS A 57 -13.65 -9.36 3.69
N ARG A 58 -13.63 -8.45 4.66
CA ARG A 58 -14.10 -7.08 4.55
C ARG A 58 -12.93 -6.15 4.85
N LEU A 59 -12.81 -5.06 4.11
CA LEU A 59 -11.77 -4.07 4.26
C LEU A 59 -12.42 -2.69 4.20
N ASN A 60 -12.11 -1.84 5.18
CA ASN A 60 -12.46 -0.43 5.16
C ASN A 60 -11.17 0.37 4.98
N VAL A 61 -11.16 1.28 4.02
CA VAL A 61 -10.07 2.22 3.77
C VAL A 61 -10.58 3.62 4.06
N SER A 62 -9.88 4.34 4.92
CA SER A 62 -10.25 5.69 5.35
C SER A 62 -9.09 6.65 5.15
N THR A 63 -9.41 7.93 5.03
CA THR A 63 -8.39 8.99 5.01
C THR A 63 -7.63 9.01 6.35
N GLY A 64 -6.31 9.12 6.29
CA GLY A 64 -5.41 9.36 7.41
C GLY A 64 -4.95 10.81 7.48
N ASN A 65 -4.00 11.10 8.36
CA ASN A 65 -3.39 12.43 8.41
C ASN A 65 -2.35 12.62 7.28
N LEU A 66 -2.15 13.86 6.83
CA LEU A 66 -1.04 14.24 5.94
C LEU A 66 -0.95 13.42 4.63
N GLY A 67 -2.09 13.17 3.97
CA GLY A 67 -2.12 12.46 2.68
C GLY A 67 -1.88 10.95 2.77
N LYS A 68 -2.10 10.36 3.94
CA LYS A 68 -2.07 8.91 4.17
C LYS A 68 -3.47 8.32 4.04
N ILE A 69 -3.54 7.01 3.83
CA ILE A 69 -4.76 6.22 4.05
C ILE A 69 -4.52 5.22 5.17
N ASN A 70 -5.54 5.01 5.98
CA ASN A 70 -5.59 3.92 6.94
C ASN A 70 -6.48 2.83 6.38
N TYR A 71 -6.23 1.59 6.78
CA TYR A 71 -7.11 0.48 6.43
C TYR A 71 -7.32 -0.44 7.62
N THR A 72 -8.52 -1.02 7.69
CA THR A 72 -8.87 -2.05 8.65
C THR A 72 -9.55 -3.21 7.92
N GLY A 73 -8.99 -4.41 8.09
CA GLY A 73 -9.45 -5.64 7.45
C GLY A 73 -9.96 -6.64 8.48
N ARG A 74 -10.98 -7.40 8.11
CA ARG A 74 -11.43 -8.58 8.84
C ARG A 74 -11.68 -9.72 7.86
N CYS A 75 -10.95 -10.81 8.03
CA CYS A 75 -11.13 -12.04 7.29
C CYS A 75 -11.65 -13.16 8.20
N THR A 76 -12.71 -13.85 7.77
CA THR A 76 -13.35 -14.95 8.49
C THR A 76 -12.97 -16.27 7.82
N LEU A 77 -12.51 -17.19 8.66
CA LEU A 77 -12.27 -18.61 8.36
C LEU A 77 -13.35 -19.45 9.05
N VAL A 78 -13.41 -20.75 8.74
CA VAL A 78 -14.39 -21.68 9.36
C VAL A 78 -14.34 -21.63 10.88
N ASN A 79 -13.15 -21.55 11.48
CA ASN A 79 -12.95 -21.64 12.93
C ASN A 79 -12.23 -20.41 13.55
N ALA A 80 -11.99 -19.34 12.77
CA ALA A 80 -11.18 -18.22 13.23
C ALA A 80 -11.51 -16.90 12.52
N THR A 81 -11.06 -15.79 13.10
CA THR A 81 -11.11 -14.47 12.47
C THR A 81 -9.76 -13.79 12.56
N LEU A 82 -9.24 -13.37 11.40
CA LEU A 82 -8.05 -12.55 11.26
C LEU A 82 -8.49 -11.09 11.16
N SER A 83 -7.99 -10.23 12.05
CA SER A 83 -8.20 -8.79 12.01
C SER A 83 -6.88 -8.10 11.73
N ILE A 84 -6.89 -7.15 10.81
CA ILE A 84 -5.71 -6.45 10.31
C ILE A 84 -5.97 -4.95 10.37
N SER A 85 -4.95 -4.18 10.69
CA SER A 85 -4.99 -2.72 10.59
C SER A 85 -3.67 -2.21 10.04
N GLY A 86 -3.70 -1.09 9.33
CA GLY A 86 -2.48 -0.48 8.85
C GLY A 86 -2.65 0.89 8.24
N THR A 87 -1.54 1.41 7.73
CA THR A 87 -1.45 2.72 7.08
C THR A 87 -0.61 2.58 5.82
N ILE A 88 -1.01 3.26 4.75
CA ILE A 88 -0.22 3.44 3.53
C ILE A 88 0.01 4.94 3.33
N ALA A 89 1.24 5.31 2.99
CA ALA A 89 1.66 6.69 2.81
C ALA A 89 2.53 6.83 1.57
N TYR A 90 2.46 7.98 0.90
CA TYR A 90 3.48 8.43 -0.02
C TYR A 90 4.49 9.32 0.71
N VAL A 91 5.78 8.95 0.69
CA VAL A 91 6.87 9.66 1.36
C VAL A 91 7.62 10.50 0.34
N ALA A 92 7.21 11.76 0.18
CA ALA A 92 7.74 12.68 -0.83
C ALA A 92 9.27 12.89 -0.72
N ALA A 93 9.81 12.92 0.51
CA ALA A 93 11.25 13.04 0.75
C ALA A 93 12.08 11.94 0.08
N ASN A 94 11.47 10.77 -0.14
CA ASN A 94 12.11 9.58 -0.66
C ASN A 94 11.51 9.09 -1.98
N ASN A 95 10.52 9.80 -2.51
CA ASN A 95 9.80 9.48 -3.75
C ASN A 95 9.31 8.01 -3.80
N ARG A 96 8.69 7.52 -2.72
CA ARG A 96 8.23 6.13 -2.59
C ARG A 96 6.99 5.99 -1.72
N TYR A 97 6.27 4.89 -1.88
CA TYR A 97 5.22 4.50 -0.94
C TYR A 97 5.79 3.66 0.19
N GLU A 98 5.18 3.78 1.36
CA GLU A 98 5.48 2.97 2.54
C GLU A 98 4.18 2.48 3.17
N ALA A 99 4.18 1.24 3.64
CA ALA A 99 3.06 0.64 4.34
C ALA A 99 3.49 0.08 5.68
N ALA A 100 2.62 0.22 6.67
CA ALA A 100 2.72 -0.42 7.97
C ALA A 100 1.46 -1.27 8.20
N MET A 101 1.61 -2.42 8.81
CA MET A 101 0.51 -3.34 9.12
C MET A 101 0.70 -3.98 10.50
N SER A 102 -0.41 -4.27 11.16
CA SER A 102 -0.49 -5.15 12.32
C SER A 102 -1.68 -6.10 12.20
N SER A 103 -1.63 -7.24 12.90
CA SER A 103 -2.76 -8.18 13.01
C SER A 103 -2.96 -8.72 14.43
N ASN A 104 -4.17 -9.24 14.70
CA ASN A 104 -4.47 -9.94 15.95
C ASN A 104 -3.78 -11.30 16.09
N ALA A 105 -3.06 -11.76 15.05
CA ALA A 105 -2.22 -12.94 15.10
C ALA A 105 -0.78 -12.65 15.56
N GLY A 106 -0.51 -11.43 16.06
CA GLY A 106 0.82 -11.03 16.54
C GLY A 106 1.78 -10.60 15.43
N TYR A 107 1.26 -10.38 14.22
CA TYR A 107 2.04 -9.85 13.10
C TYR A 107 2.16 -8.33 13.21
N THR A 108 3.35 -7.79 12.98
CA THR A 108 3.58 -6.38 12.65
C THR A 108 4.63 -6.31 11.55
N GLY A 109 4.46 -5.43 10.57
CA GLY A 109 5.41 -5.31 9.46
C GLY A 109 5.42 -3.94 8.83
N LEU A 110 6.56 -3.61 8.21
CA LEU A 110 6.76 -2.42 7.38
C LEU A 110 7.17 -2.88 5.97
N ALA A 111 6.70 -2.18 4.94
CA ALA A 111 7.11 -2.44 3.57
C ALA A 111 7.26 -1.16 2.76
N ILE A 112 8.23 -1.20 1.83
CA ILE A 112 8.39 -0.20 0.79
C ILE A 112 7.60 -0.66 -0.43
N GLY A 113 6.73 0.21 -0.95
CA GLY A 113 5.95 -0.05 -2.14
C GLY A 113 6.84 -0.06 -3.39
N ARG A 114 6.66 -1.08 -4.23
CA ARG A 114 7.27 -1.16 -5.56
C ARG A 114 6.23 -0.80 -6.60
N VAL A 115 6.55 0.17 -7.46
CA VAL A 115 5.67 0.65 -8.52
C VAL A 115 6.04 -0.03 -9.84
N SER A 116 5.06 -0.57 -10.56
CA SER A 116 5.24 -1.15 -11.90
C SER A 116 4.00 -0.86 -12.74
N GLY A 117 4.12 0.08 -13.68
CA GLY A 117 2.96 0.67 -14.35
C GLY A 117 2.02 1.30 -13.32
N ASP A 118 0.73 0.94 -13.39
CA ASP A 118 -0.31 1.42 -12.47
C ASP A 118 -0.46 0.54 -11.21
N ARG A 119 0.45 -0.43 -11.01
CA ARG A 119 0.44 -1.32 -9.85
C ARG A 119 1.41 -0.87 -8.77
N ILE A 120 0.93 -0.81 -7.54
CA ILE A 120 1.79 -0.68 -6.34
C ILE A 120 1.72 -1.98 -5.55
N SER A 121 2.86 -2.60 -5.31
CA SER A 121 2.97 -3.82 -4.49
C SER A 121 3.74 -3.57 -3.20
N PHE A 122 3.20 -4.00 -2.07
CA PHE A 122 3.86 -3.98 -0.76
C PHE A 122 4.07 -5.41 -0.29
N ASP A 123 5.31 -5.87 -0.14
CA ASP A 123 5.63 -7.19 0.42
C ASP A 123 6.02 -7.00 1.88
N LEU A 124 5.10 -7.34 2.78
CA LEU A 124 5.33 -7.28 4.21
C LEU A 124 5.66 -8.69 4.72
N ARG A 125 6.84 -8.88 5.32
CA ARG A 125 7.29 -10.17 5.85
C ARG A 125 7.87 -9.99 7.23
N GLU A 126 7.44 -10.81 8.18
CA GLU A 126 7.97 -10.82 9.55
C GLU A 126 8.08 -12.27 10.03
N GLN A 127 9.09 -12.56 10.87
CA GLN A 127 9.17 -13.80 11.61
C GLN A 127 8.49 -13.63 12.96
N ALA A 128 7.50 -14.46 13.26
CA ALA A 128 6.76 -14.46 14.51
C ALA A 128 6.83 -15.84 15.18
N LYS A 129 6.36 -15.94 16.42
CA LYS A 129 6.12 -17.23 17.09
C LYS A 129 4.61 -17.49 17.14
N ASP A 130 4.20 -18.71 16.83
CA ASP A 130 2.80 -19.13 17.02
C ASP A 130 2.46 -19.33 18.50
N LYS A 131 1.19 -19.68 18.76
CA LYS A 131 0.68 -19.94 20.11
C LYS A 131 1.34 -21.15 20.80
N ALA A 132 1.96 -22.05 20.05
CA ALA A 132 2.72 -23.19 20.56
C ALA A 132 4.22 -22.86 20.75
N GLY A 133 4.65 -21.65 20.41
CA GLY A 133 6.04 -21.19 20.50
C GLY A 133 6.91 -21.52 19.28
N SER A 134 6.30 -22.04 18.21
CA SER A 134 6.97 -22.41 16.96
C SER A 134 7.20 -21.19 16.08
N ASP A 135 8.32 -21.14 15.37
CA ASP A 135 8.58 -20.05 14.42
C ASP A 135 7.60 -20.15 13.22
N VAL A 136 6.92 -19.05 12.93
CA VAL A 136 5.99 -18.90 11.82
C VAL A 136 6.39 -17.67 11.02
N ARG A 137 6.44 -17.81 9.70
CA ARG A 137 6.64 -16.68 8.79
C ARG A 137 5.28 -16.24 8.25
N ILE A 138 4.92 -14.99 8.56
CA ILE A 138 3.69 -14.38 8.05
C ILE A 138 4.09 -13.36 6.98
N GLY A 139 3.55 -13.56 5.78
CA GLY A 139 3.71 -12.68 4.63
C GLY A 139 2.35 -12.12 4.21
N ALA A 140 2.35 -10.85 3.83
CA ALA A 140 1.22 -10.24 3.13
C ALA A 140 1.76 -9.45 1.94
N ALA A 141 1.13 -9.60 0.77
CA ALA A 141 1.35 -8.73 -0.36
C ALA A 141 0.08 -7.91 -0.64
N ILE A 142 0.18 -6.58 -0.57
CA ILE A 142 -0.93 -5.69 -0.98
C ILE A 142 -0.64 -5.21 -2.40
N LEU A 143 -1.58 -5.43 -3.31
CA LEU A 143 -1.53 -4.97 -4.69
C LEU A 143 -2.65 -3.95 -4.90
N LEU A 144 -2.26 -2.73 -5.23
CA LEU A 144 -3.15 -1.65 -5.63
C LEU A 144 -3.10 -1.55 -7.15
N ASN A 145 -4.23 -1.63 -7.83
CA ASN A 145 -4.33 -1.51 -9.28
C ASN A 145 -5.68 -0.89 -9.66
N ASP A 146 -5.66 0.36 -10.12
CA ASP A 146 -6.83 1.15 -10.46
C ASP A 146 -7.93 1.14 -9.37
N ASP A 147 -9.04 0.48 -9.64
CA ASP A 147 -10.23 0.39 -8.79
C ASP A 147 -10.31 -0.93 -8.01
N ARG A 148 -9.19 -1.66 -7.91
CA ARG A 148 -9.12 -2.98 -7.29
C ARG A 148 -7.98 -3.06 -6.29
N ILE A 149 -8.28 -3.72 -5.17
CA ILE A 149 -7.29 -4.11 -4.18
C ILE A 149 -7.17 -5.63 -4.23
N THR A 150 -5.96 -6.16 -4.26
CA THR A 150 -5.73 -7.60 -4.05
C THR A 150 -4.79 -7.76 -2.87
N VAL A 151 -5.11 -8.68 -1.97
CA VAL A 151 -4.22 -9.02 -0.85
C VAL A 151 -3.89 -10.50 -0.90
N ASP A 152 -2.61 -10.79 -1.07
CA ASP A 152 -2.09 -12.15 -0.97
C ASP A 152 -1.60 -12.38 0.46
N PHE A 153 -2.05 -13.46 1.06
CA PHE A 153 -1.64 -13.92 2.38
C PHE A 153 -0.79 -15.18 2.22
N GLU A 154 0.31 -15.24 2.96
CA GLU A 154 1.16 -16.43 3.08
C GLU A 154 1.48 -16.65 4.56
N VAL A 155 1.26 -17.86 5.05
CA VAL A 155 1.67 -18.28 6.39
C VAL A 155 2.45 -19.58 6.24
N GLU A 156 3.71 -19.57 6.62
CA GLU A 156 4.56 -20.75 6.61
C GLU A 156 4.87 -21.18 8.04
N PHE A 157 4.64 -22.46 8.32
CA PHE A 157 4.95 -23.08 9.62
C PHE A 157 6.32 -23.75 9.54
N ASN A 158 7.33 -23.17 10.20
CA ASN A 158 8.72 -23.62 10.04
C ASN A 158 8.94 -25.07 10.51
N ASN A 159 8.12 -25.56 11.45
CA ASN A 159 8.24 -26.90 11.98
C ASN A 159 7.77 -28.00 11.01
N SER A 160 6.79 -27.70 10.14
CA SER A 160 6.24 -28.67 9.18
C SER A 160 6.61 -28.36 7.73
N GLY A 161 7.05 -27.13 7.44
CA GLY A 161 7.23 -26.62 6.07
C GLY A 161 5.90 -26.38 5.34
N GLU A 162 4.77 -26.50 6.03
CA GLU A 162 3.45 -26.26 5.45
C GLU A 162 3.25 -24.77 5.18
N VAL A 163 2.75 -24.45 3.99
CA VAL A 163 2.48 -23.07 3.57
C VAL A 163 1.00 -22.92 3.25
N LEU A 164 0.32 -22.08 4.04
CA LEU A 164 -1.04 -21.65 3.79
C LEU A 164 -1.04 -20.38 2.95
N LYS A 165 -1.86 -20.35 1.89
CA LYS A 165 -1.98 -19.22 0.98
C LYS A 165 -3.43 -18.84 0.73
N ALA A 166 -3.68 -17.55 0.56
CA ALA A 166 -4.93 -17.04 0.02
C ALA A 166 -4.64 -15.81 -0.83
N SER A 167 -5.35 -15.64 -1.94
CA SER A 167 -5.31 -14.41 -2.75
C SER A 167 -6.71 -13.83 -2.80
N VAL A 168 -6.90 -12.67 -2.18
CA VAL A 168 -8.23 -12.08 -1.99
C VAL A 168 -8.39 -10.87 -2.91
N PRO A 169 -9.15 -11.00 -4.00
CA PRO A 169 -9.56 -9.85 -4.79
C PRO A 169 -10.68 -9.12 -4.06
N PHE A 170 -10.48 -7.82 -3.83
CA PHE A 170 -11.49 -6.95 -3.25
C PHE A 170 -12.17 -6.11 -4.32
N SER A 171 -13.49 -5.99 -4.19
CA SER A 171 -14.35 -5.05 -4.91
C SER A 171 -15.18 -4.23 -3.92
N ARG A 172 -15.66 -3.06 -4.32
CA ARG A 172 -16.52 -2.21 -3.47
C ARG A 172 -17.91 -2.82 -3.27
#